data_AF-A0A7R9MXJ6-F1
#
_entry.id   AF-A0A7R9MXJ6-F1
#
_cell.length_a   1.000
_cell.length_b   1.000
_cell.length_c   1.000
_cell.angle_alpha   90.00
_cell.angle_beta   90.00
_cell.angle_gamma   90.00
#
_symmetry.space_group_name_H-M   'P 1'
#
loop_
_entity.id
_entity.type
_entity.pdbx_description
1 polymer ?
#
loop_
_entity_poly.entity_id
_entity_poly.type
_entity_poly.pdbx_seq_one_letter_code
_entity_poly.pdbx_strand_id
1 'polypeptide(L)'
;MALMPPRYIQSYHNHTISEYTLSLDKETVGFYCDGEYKREKVAHRDEIIYFSATTPHTLCNPTDSFSRNITVKRPTGLVDWRPINNLHPVKSIGSKILVGERSPLEVERGTIIGTKIFFTIKDEYYDYELKILEIKENSIMNCMYNEDKYFLVVEGELLISSGDIKKDCNKNDYIVIDENTSFKIETKTETKLYTVKIRT
;
A
#
# COMPACT_ATOMS: atom_id res chain seq x y z
N MET A 1 1.56 -8.05 1.63
CA MET A 1 2.85 -7.32 1.64
C MET A 1 3.93 -8.28 1.18
N ALA A 2 4.84 -7.83 0.32
CA ALA A 2 6.02 -8.61 -0.06
C ALA A 2 7.29 -7.90 0.40
N LEU A 3 8.21 -8.65 0.99
CA LEU A 3 9.59 -8.23 1.23
C LEU A 3 10.42 -8.70 0.03
N MET A 4 10.92 -7.77 -0.78
CA MET A 4 11.70 -8.06 -1.98
C MET A 4 13.19 -7.98 -1.65
N PRO A 5 13.96 -9.08 -1.78
CA PRO A 5 15.42 -9.04 -1.66
C PRO A 5 16.07 -8.08 -2.66
N PRO A 6 17.32 -7.66 -2.42
CA PRO A 6 18.12 -6.92 -3.40
C PRO A 6 18.11 -7.60 -4.78
N ARG A 7 17.91 -6.81 -5.85
CA ARG A 7 17.87 -7.28 -7.24
C ARG A 7 16.86 -8.40 -7.53
N TYR A 8 15.88 -8.62 -6.65
CA TYR A 8 14.86 -9.64 -6.84
C TYR A 8 13.96 -9.30 -8.03
N ILE A 9 13.65 -10.31 -8.84
CA ILE A 9 12.73 -10.23 -9.97
C ILE A 9 11.68 -11.32 -9.78
N GLN A 10 10.42 -10.94 -9.72
CA GLN A 10 9.31 -11.88 -9.68
C GLN A 10 9.22 -12.63 -11.01
N SER A 11 8.70 -13.86 -11.01
CA SER A 11 8.37 -14.53 -12.27
C SER A 11 7.34 -13.72 -13.05
N TYR A 12 7.51 -13.63 -14.37
CA TYR A 12 6.49 -13.04 -15.24
C TYR A 12 5.16 -13.80 -15.12
N HIS A 13 4.07 -13.05 -15.00
CA HIS A 13 2.74 -13.59 -14.76
C HIS A 13 1.66 -12.63 -15.28
N ASN A 14 0.42 -13.11 -15.31
CA ASN A 14 -0.76 -12.25 -15.41
C ASN A 14 -1.90 -12.77 -14.52
N HIS A 15 -2.95 -11.97 -14.45
CA HIS A 15 -4.14 -12.18 -13.66
C HIS A 15 -5.36 -11.75 -14.47
N THR A 16 -6.54 -12.32 -14.26
CA THR A 16 -7.79 -11.83 -14.88
C THR A 16 -8.32 -10.56 -14.22
N ILE A 17 -7.67 -10.06 -13.18
CA ILE A 17 -8.02 -8.82 -12.48
C ILE A 17 -6.85 -7.84 -12.53
N SER A 18 -7.14 -6.56 -12.33
CA SER A 18 -6.12 -5.52 -12.22
C SER A 18 -5.19 -5.74 -11.01
N GLU A 19 -3.98 -5.19 -11.10
CA GLU A 19 -3.03 -5.16 -10.00
C GLU A 19 -2.64 -3.72 -9.66
N TYR A 20 -2.67 -3.39 -8.37
CA TYR A 20 -2.28 -2.09 -7.81
C TYR A 20 -1.26 -2.32 -6.70
N THR A 21 0.02 -2.08 -6.99
CA THR A 21 1.11 -2.36 -6.06
C THR A 21 1.75 -1.06 -5.59
N LEU A 22 1.63 -0.76 -4.30
CA LEU A 22 2.23 0.40 -3.65
C LEU A 22 3.66 0.11 -3.23
N SER A 23 4.59 0.97 -3.65
CA SER A 23 5.98 1.01 -3.19
C SER A 23 6.08 1.66 -1.80
N LEU A 24 6.50 0.91 -0.77
CA LEU A 24 6.51 1.42 0.63
C LEU A 24 7.84 2.05 1.06
N ASP A 25 8.97 1.43 0.74
CA ASP A 25 10.30 1.90 1.18
C ASP A 25 11.02 2.70 0.08
N LYS A 26 11.31 2.01 -1.03
CA LYS A 26 12.07 2.51 -2.17
C LYS A 26 11.22 2.37 -3.42
N GLU A 27 11.86 2.42 -4.58
CA GLU A 27 11.19 2.16 -5.84
C GLU A 27 10.91 0.66 -6.06
N THR A 28 9.84 0.40 -6.80
CA THR A 28 9.52 -0.89 -7.42
C THR A 28 9.47 -0.64 -8.92
N VAL A 29 10.15 -1.48 -9.69
CA VAL A 29 10.12 -1.41 -11.15
C VAL A 29 9.23 -2.52 -11.67
N GLY A 30 8.36 -2.17 -12.61
CA GLY A 30 7.49 -3.10 -13.28
C GLY A 30 7.79 -3.18 -14.76
N PHE A 31 8.05 -4.40 -15.23
CA PHE A 31 8.15 -4.67 -16.66
C PHE A 31 6.85 -5.30 -17.14
N TYR A 32 6.33 -4.86 -18.28
CA TYR A 32 5.14 -5.42 -18.89
C TYR A 32 5.29 -5.60 -20.40
N CYS A 33 4.49 -6.51 -20.96
CA CYS A 33 4.47 -6.78 -22.39
C CYS A 33 3.29 -6.06 -23.05
N ASP A 34 3.60 -5.29 -24.09
CA ASP A 34 2.65 -4.64 -25.00
C ASP A 34 2.85 -5.22 -26.40
N GLY A 35 2.19 -6.35 -26.67
CA GLY A 35 2.53 -7.22 -27.79
C GLY A 35 3.93 -7.80 -27.65
N GLU A 36 4.79 -7.55 -28.65
CA GLU A 36 6.20 -7.98 -28.63
C GLU A 36 7.11 -7.03 -27.84
N TYR A 37 6.62 -5.82 -27.50
CA TYR A 37 7.43 -4.81 -26.84
C TYR A 37 7.45 -5.00 -25.32
N LYS A 38 8.64 -5.04 -24.74
CA LYS A 38 8.83 -4.93 -23.30
C LYS A 38 8.92 -3.45 -22.92
N ARG A 39 8.05 -3.03 -22.01
CA ARG A 39 8.00 -1.66 -21.48
C ARG A 39 8.25 -1.68 -19.97
N GLU A 40 8.69 -0.54 -19.47
CA GLU A 40 9.05 -0.34 -18.06
C GLU A 40 8.24 0.80 -17.44
N LYS A 41 7.90 0.63 -16.17
CA LYS A 41 7.40 1.68 -15.29
C LYS A 41 8.11 1.60 -13.95
N VAL A 42 8.49 2.76 -13.43
CA VAL A 42 9.12 2.91 -12.11
C VAL A 42 8.12 3.58 -11.19
N ALA A 43 7.73 2.89 -10.11
CA ALA A 43 6.97 3.50 -9.02
C ALA A 43 7.93 3.82 -7.89
N HIS A 44 8.15 5.09 -7.61
CA HIS A 44 8.94 5.54 -6.48
C HIS A 44 8.19 5.32 -5.17
N ARG A 45 8.83 5.68 -4.05
CA ARG A 45 8.23 5.58 -2.72
C ARG A 45 6.89 6.32 -2.67
N ASP A 46 5.89 5.69 -2.05
CA ASP A 46 4.53 6.18 -1.94
C ASP A 46 3.81 6.35 -3.29
N GLU A 47 4.25 5.66 -4.35
CA GLU A 47 3.53 5.58 -5.63
C GLU A 47 3.00 4.18 -5.87
N ILE A 48 1.92 4.08 -6.63
CA ILE A 48 1.33 2.81 -7.04
C ILE A 48 1.68 2.53 -8.49
N ILE A 49 2.28 1.38 -8.75
CA ILE A 49 2.29 0.81 -10.09
C ILE A 49 0.99 0.05 -10.33
N TYR A 50 0.31 0.40 -11.42
CA TYR A 50 -0.92 -0.24 -11.88
C TYR A 50 -0.63 -1.09 -13.11
N PHE A 51 -1.25 -2.28 -13.16
CA PHE A 51 -1.40 -3.09 -14.35
C PHE A 51 -2.88 -3.43 -14.56
N SER A 52 -3.39 -3.24 -15.78
CA SER A 52 -4.75 -3.66 -16.10
C SER A 52 -4.85 -5.18 -16.10
N ALA A 53 -6.07 -5.69 -15.87
CA ALA A 53 -6.38 -7.09 -16.01
C ALA A 53 -5.77 -7.70 -17.28
N THR A 54 -5.28 -8.93 -17.19
CA THR A 54 -4.63 -9.74 -18.23
C THR A 54 -3.27 -9.25 -18.73
N THR A 55 -2.79 -8.07 -18.31
CA THR A 55 -1.47 -7.55 -18.67
C THR A 55 -0.36 -8.49 -18.16
N PRO A 56 0.46 -9.10 -19.04
CA PRO A 56 1.62 -9.86 -18.61
C PRO A 56 2.69 -8.92 -18.05
N HIS A 57 3.08 -9.14 -16.80
CA HIS A 57 4.02 -8.27 -16.10
C HIS A 57 4.89 -9.03 -15.09
N THR A 58 5.91 -8.34 -14.61
CA THR A 58 6.71 -8.71 -13.44
C THR A 58 7.05 -7.46 -12.64
N LEU A 59 7.24 -7.64 -11.34
CA LEU A 59 7.76 -6.64 -10.43
C LEU A 59 9.19 -7.02 -10.03
N CYS A 60 10.07 -6.02 -10.00
CA CYS A 60 11.42 -6.18 -9.51
C CYS A 60 11.79 -5.09 -8.50
N ASN A 61 12.70 -5.47 -7.61
CA ASN A 61 13.42 -4.55 -6.75
C ASN A 61 14.72 -4.20 -7.47
N PRO A 62 14.86 -2.99 -8.04
CA PRO A 62 16.05 -2.62 -8.77
C PRO A 62 17.23 -2.30 -7.84
N THR A 63 17.03 -2.25 -6.52
CA THR A 63 18.02 -1.75 -5.57
C THR A 63 18.93 -2.85 -4.99
N ASP A 64 20.05 -2.44 -4.39
CA ASP A 64 20.99 -3.31 -3.67
C ASP A 64 20.59 -3.56 -2.20
N SER A 65 19.35 -3.22 -1.84
CA SER A 65 18.81 -3.36 -0.49
C SER A 65 17.43 -3.99 -0.52
N PHE A 66 16.94 -4.48 0.62
CA PHE A 66 15.55 -4.88 0.72
C PHE A 66 14.59 -3.72 0.43
N SER A 67 13.49 -4.02 -0.24
CA SER A 67 12.37 -3.10 -0.48
C SER A 67 11.05 -3.81 -0.18
N ARG A 68 10.07 -3.10 0.39
CA ARG A 68 8.73 -3.63 0.60
C ARG A 68 7.75 -2.99 -0.38
N ASN A 69 6.81 -3.80 -0.83
CA ASN A 69 5.61 -3.33 -1.50
C ASN A 69 4.36 -3.98 -0.91
N ILE A 70 3.20 -3.37 -1.18
CA ILE A 70 1.91 -3.89 -0.75
C ILE A 70 0.91 -3.81 -1.88
N THR A 71 0.23 -4.93 -2.10
CA THR A 71 -0.84 -5.08 -3.08
C THR A 71 -2.09 -5.51 -2.33
N VAL A 72 -3.19 -4.80 -2.53
CA VAL A 72 -4.50 -5.19 -2.02
C VAL A 72 -5.14 -6.06 -3.10
N LYS A 73 -5.37 -7.34 -2.80
CA LYS A 73 -5.97 -8.30 -3.75
C LYS A 73 -7.31 -8.79 -3.21
N ARG A 74 -8.31 -8.93 -4.10
CA ARG A 74 -9.47 -9.78 -3.81
C ARG A 74 -9.02 -11.23 -3.70
N PRO A 75 -9.76 -12.11 -2.98
CA PRO A 75 -9.42 -13.53 -2.91
C PRO A 75 -9.21 -14.19 -4.28
N THR A 76 -10.00 -13.80 -5.28
CA THR A 76 -9.84 -14.24 -6.67
C THR A 76 -8.46 -13.93 -7.25
N GLY A 77 -7.89 -12.77 -6.93
CA GLY A 77 -6.54 -12.37 -7.36
C GLY A 77 -5.40 -13.15 -6.72
N LEU A 78 -5.65 -13.79 -5.57
CA LEU A 78 -4.66 -14.65 -4.91
C LEU A 78 -4.61 -16.03 -5.56
N VAL A 79 -5.76 -16.57 -5.97
CA VAL A 79 -5.87 -17.90 -6.59
C VAL A 79 -5.64 -17.88 -8.10
N ASP A 80 -5.79 -16.73 -8.75
CA ASP A 80 -5.64 -16.56 -10.20
C ASP A 80 -4.25 -16.06 -10.62
N TRP A 81 -3.20 -16.44 -9.88
CA TRP A 81 -1.83 -16.20 -10.31
C TRP A 81 -1.40 -17.27 -11.32
N ARG A 82 -1.00 -16.86 -12.53
CA ARG A 82 -0.50 -17.79 -13.56
C ARG A 82 0.86 -17.35 -14.12
N PRO A 83 1.87 -18.24 -14.11
CA PRO A 83 3.16 -17.93 -14.71
C PRO A 83 3.05 -17.82 -16.23
N ILE A 84 4.02 -17.16 -16.87
CA ILE A 84 4.01 -16.84 -18.30
C ILE A 84 3.81 -18.03 -19.25
N ASN A 85 4.12 -19.26 -18.81
CA ASN A 85 3.93 -20.46 -19.63
C ASN A 85 2.44 -20.85 -19.75
N ASN A 86 1.57 -20.31 -18.89
CA ASN A 86 0.13 -20.56 -18.81
C ASN A 86 -0.65 -19.24 -18.74
N LEU A 87 -0.24 -18.21 -19.50
CA LEU A 87 -0.92 -16.92 -19.50
C LEU A 87 -2.39 -17.06 -19.92
N HIS A 88 -3.23 -16.25 -19.29
CA HIS A 88 -4.56 -15.98 -19.84
C HIS A 88 -4.43 -15.27 -21.20
N PRO A 89 -5.38 -15.47 -22.14
CA PRO A 89 -5.46 -14.65 -23.33
C PRO A 89 -5.44 -13.17 -22.95
N VAL A 90 -4.48 -12.42 -23.51
CA VAL A 90 -4.34 -11.00 -23.24
C VAL A 90 -5.50 -10.27 -23.90
N LYS A 91 -6.38 -9.66 -23.10
CA LYS A 91 -7.57 -8.94 -23.57
C LYS A 91 -7.38 -7.43 -23.50
N SER A 92 -6.64 -6.96 -22.51
CA SER A 92 -6.25 -5.57 -22.36
C SER A 92 -4.82 -5.47 -21.86
N ILE A 93 -4.12 -4.42 -22.30
CA ILE A 93 -2.77 -4.10 -21.88
C ILE A 93 -2.77 -2.67 -21.40
N GLY A 94 -2.31 -2.46 -20.18
CA GLY A 94 -2.25 -1.13 -19.61
C GLY A 94 -1.36 -1.11 -18.39
N SER A 95 -0.53 -0.07 -18.29
CA SER A 95 0.20 0.22 -17.07
C SER A 95 0.29 1.73 -16.85
N LYS A 96 0.17 2.14 -15.58
CA LYS A 96 0.21 3.53 -15.15
C LYS A 96 0.91 3.64 -13.80
N ILE A 97 1.50 4.81 -13.54
CA ILE A 97 1.89 5.20 -12.19
C ILE A 97 0.76 6.06 -11.64
N LEU A 98 0.27 5.71 -10.45
CA LEU A 98 -0.69 6.53 -9.72
C LEU A 98 0.06 7.22 -8.59
N VAL A 99 -0.07 8.54 -8.55
CA VAL A 99 0.46 9.40 -7.50
C VAL A 99 -0.69 9.78 -6.59
N GLY A 100 -0.49 9.64 -5.28
CA GLY A 100 -1.52 9.91 -4.30
C GLY A 100 -1.74 11.41 -4.11
N GLU A 101 -2.98 11.79 -3.91
CA GLU A 101 -3.33 13.16 -3.53
C GLU A 101 -2.83 13.42 -2.12
N ARG A 102 -2.19 14.58 -1.90
CA ARG A 102 -1.61 14.96 -0.62
C ARG A 102 -2.46 16.03 0.04
N SER A 103 -2.77 15.86 1.32
CA SER A 103 -3.44 16.87 2.14
C SER A 103 -2.79 16.97 3.53
N PRO A 104 -2.93 18.10 4.23
CA PRO A 104 -2.56 18.16 5.65
C PRO A 104 -3.29 17.06 6.46
N LEU A 105 -2.58 16.50 7.43
CA LEU A 105 -3.18 15.66 8.48
C LEU A 105 -3.46 16.55 9.69
N GLU A 106 -4.72 16.94 9.83
CA GLU A 106 -5.21 17.79 10.90
C GLU A 106 -5.87 16.96 12.00
N VAL A 107 -5.61 17.34 13.25
CA VAL A 107 -6.33 16.85 14.43
C VAL A 107 -7.23 17.96 15.00
N GLU A 108 -7.83 17.69 16.16
CA GLU A 108 -8.69 18.64 16.85
C GLU A 108 -8.11 20.06 16.89
N ARG A 109 -9.00 21.04 16.68
CA ARG A 109 -8.68 22.48 16.66
C ARG A 109 -7.79 22.93 15.49
N GLY A 110 -7.69 22.13 14.41
CA GLY A 110 -6.97 22.51 13.18
C GLY A 110 -5.45 22.40 13.29
N THR A 111 -4.95 21.67 14.28
CA THR A 111 -3.50 21.47 14.43
C THR A 111 -3.01 20.48 13.38
N ILE A 112 -2.07 20.88 12.54
CA ILE A 112 -1.48 20.02 11.50
C ILE A 112 -0.32 19.20 12.10
N ILE A 113 -0.55 17.90 12.27
CA ILE A 113 0.43 16.95 12.82
C ILE A 113 1.18 16.17 11.75
N GLY A 114 0.91 16.41 10.46
CA GLY A 114 1.51 15.61 9.40
C GLY A 114 0.93 15.83 8.02
N THR A 115 1.19 14.87 7.14
CA THR A 115 0.65 14.77 5.79
C THR A 115 -0.12 13.47 5.62
N LYS A 116 -1.24 13.52 4.92
CA LYS A 116 -1.99 12.35 4.46
C LYS A 116 -1.84 12.23 2.95
N ILE A 117 -1.37 11.09 2.49
CA ILE A 117 -1.36 10.71 1.07
C ILE A 117 -2.52 9.75 0.85
N PHE A 118 -3.39 10.00 -0.13
CA PHE A 118 -4.56 9.15 -0.37
C PHE A 118 -4.71 8.75 -1.84
N PHE A 119 -5.24 7.54 -2.03
CA PHE A 119 -5.55 6.96 -3.33
C PHE A 119 -6.98 6.44 -3.30
N THR A 120 -7.74 6.74 -4.35
CA THR A 120 -9.03 6.11 -4.60
C THR A 120 -8.84 5.09 -5.72
N ILE A 121 -9.00 3.81 -5.40
CA ILE A 121 -8.89 2.72 -6.37
C ILE A 121 -10.29 2.21 -6.68
N LYS A 122 -10.71 2.41 -7.93
CA LYS A 122 -12.03 2.01 -8.41
C LYS A 122 -11.97 1.45 -9.83
N ASP A 123 -12.30 0.18 -9.98
CA ASP A 123 -12.52 -0.50 -11.26
C ASP A 123 -13.59 -1.61 -11.12
N GLU A 124 -13.72 -2.49 -12.10
CA GLU A 124 -14.66 -3.63 -12.05
C GLU A 124 -14.41 -4.59 -10.87
N TYR A 125 -13.16 -4.69 -10.42
CA TYR A 125 -12.68 -5.66 -9.43
C TYR A 125 -12.40 -5.04 -8.06
N TYR A 126 -12.27 -3.72 -7.94
CA TYR A 126 -11.87 -3.05 -6.71
C TYR A 126 -12.69 -1.77 -6.47
N ASP A 127 -13.09 -1.55 -5.23
CA ASP A 127 -13.53 -0.25 -4.71
C ASP A 127 -12.95 -0.09 -3.30
N TYR A 128 -11.84 0.64 -3.18
CA TYR A 128 -11.20 0.88 -1.89
C TYR A 128 -10.42 2.20 -1.87
N GLU A 129 -10.19 2.70 -0.66
CA GLU A 129 -9.26 3.79 -0.41
C GLU A 129 -8.00 3.26 0.27
N LEU A 130 -6.86 3.80 -0.14
CA LEU A 130 -5.58 3.60 0.53
C LEU A 130 -5.12 4.94 1.08
N LYS A 131 -4.65 4.93 2.34
CA LYS A 131 -4.10 6.13 2.99
C LYS A 131 -2.74 5.82 3.58
N ILE A 132 -1.82 6.75 3.40
CA ILE A 132 -0.53 6.79 4.10
C ILE A 132 -0.57 8.04 4.99
N LEU A 133 -0.36 7.84 6.29
CA LEU A 133 -0.28 8.92 7.27
C LEU A 133 1.19 9.13 7.62
N GLU A 134 1.74 10.27 7.22
CA GLU A 134 3.07 10.74 7.60
C GLU A 134 2.90 11.67 8.80
N ILE A 135 3.17 11.16 10.00
CA ILE A 135 2.91 11.84 11.27
C ILE A 135 4.25 12.31 11.84
N LYS A 136 4.33 13.59 12.20
CA LYS A 136 5.52 14.19 12.81
C LYS A 136 5.84 13.51 14.14
N GLU A 137 7.10 13.58 14.53
CA GLU A 137 7.56 13.18 15.86
C GLU A 137 6.80 13.92 16.98
N ASN A 138 6.64 13.28 18.14
CA ASN A 138 6.01 13.85 19.35
C ASN A 138 4.60 14.41 19.11
N SER A 139 3.89 13.83 18.14
CA SER A 139 2.53 14.20 17.80
C SER A 139 1.53 13.24 18.43
N ILE A 140 0.36 13.78 18.76
CA ILE A 140 -0.73 13.03 19.38
C ILE A 140 -1.93 13.07 18.45
N MET A 141 -2.49 11.91 18.16
CA MET A 141 -3.69 11.75 17.36
C MET A 141 -4.72 10.94 18.15
N ASN A 142 -5.81 11.58 18.56
CA ASN A 142 -6.98 10.90 19.12
C ASN A 142 -7.88 10.45 17.97
N CYS A 143 -8.35 9.20 18.04
CA CYS A 143 -9.10 8.57 16.96
C CYS A 143 -10.27 7.77 17.50
N MET A 144 -11.36 7.78 16.75
CA MET A 144 -12.46 6.85 16.88
C MET A 144 -13.06 6.68 15.48
N TYR A 145 -13.17 5.44 15.03
CA TYR A 145 -13.72 5.11 13.72
C TYR A 145 -14.99 4.30 13.89
N ASN A 146 -15.97 4.51 13.03
CA ASN A 146 -17.24 3.77 13.02
C ASN A 146 -17.14 2.46 12.19
N GLU A 147 -15.93 1.95 12.02
CA GLU A 147 -15.60 0.75 11.26
C GLU A 147 -14.24 0.25 11.77
N ASP A 148 -13.95 -1.04 11.57
CA ASP A 148 -12.65 -1.61 11.89
C ASP A 148 -11.53 -0.86 11.17
N LYS A 149 -10.40 -0.71 11.87
CA LYS A 149 -9.19 -0.09 11.33
C LYS A 149 -7.99 -0.97 11.46
N TYR A 150 -7.23 -0.96 10.38
CA TYR A 150 -6.03 -1.72 10.21
C TYR A 150 -4.91 -0.76 9.85
N PHE A 151 -3.86 -0.71 10.66
CA PHE A 151 -2.67 0.07 10.39
C PHE A 151 -1.46 -0.84 10.29
N LEU A 152 -0.69 -0.70 9.23
CA LEU A 152 0.67 -1.21 9.18
C LEU A 152 1.62 -0.07 9.51
N VAL A 153 2.47 -0.26 10.52
CA VAL A 153 3.57 0.67 10.80
C VAL A 153 4.64 0.46 9.75
N VAL A 154 4.70 1.37 8.78
CA VAL A 154 5.66 1.32 7.68
C VAL A 154 7.03 1.76 8.19
N GLU A 155 7.08 2.84 8.97
CA GLU A 155 8.27 3.42 9.58
C GLU A 155 7.93 4.09 10.91
N GLY A 156 8.95 4.22 11.75
CA GLY A 156 8.90 4.94 13.02
C GLY A 156 8.49 4.08 14.22
N GLU A 157 8.38 4.76 15.35
CA GLU A 157 8.00 4.23 16.65
C GLU A 157 6.85 5.05 17.23
N LEU A 158 5.86 4.35 17.77
CA LEU A 158 4.67 4.96 18.38
C LEU A 158 4.20 4.17 19.58
N LEU A 159 3.41 4.82 20.42
CA LEU A 159 2.61 4.20 21.46
C LEU A 159 1.14 4.29 21.05
N ILE A 160 0.45 3.15 21.00
CA ILE A 160 -1.01 3.12 20.88
C ILE A 160 -1.64 2.82 22.24
N SER A 161 -2.73 3.51 22.55
CA SER A 161 -3.46 3.33 23.80
C SER A 161 -4.96 3.39 23.64
N SER A 162 -5.69 2.57 24.41
CA SER A 162 -7.14 2.57 24.52
C SER A 162 -7.54 2.14 25.94
N GLY A 163 -8.17 3.04 26.70
CA GLY A 163 -8.38 2.86 28.13
C GLY A 163 -7.06 2.58 28.87
N ASP A 164 -7.00 1.47 29.59
CA ASP A 164 -5.80 1.02 30.31
C ASP A 164 -4.79 0.26 29.44
N ILE A 165 -5.17 -0.09 28.21
CA ILE A 165 -4.30 -0.82 27.28
C ILE A 165 -3.31 0.15 26.65
N LYS A 166 -2.02 -0.20 26.71
CA LYS A 166 -0.93 0.52 26.07
C LYS A 166 0.00 -0.47 25.37
N LYS A 167 0.37 -0.19 24.12
CA LYS A 167 1.25 -1.02 23.31
C LYS A 167 2.23 -0.15 22.55
N ASP A 168 3.52 -0.40 22.75
CA ASP A 168 4.56 0.16 21.89
C ASP A 168 4.52 -0.57 20.53
N CYS A 169 4.56 0.19 19.44
CA CYS A 169 4.58 -0.33 18.09
C CYS A 169 5.75 0.27 17.31
N ASN A 170 6.36 -0.55 16.46
CA ASN A 170 7.50 -0.21 15.62
C ASN A 170 7.29 -0.71 14.19
N LYS A 171 8.25 -0.43 13.31
CA LYS A 171 8.24 -0.83 11.90
C LYS A 171 7.88 -2.33 11.72
N ASN A 172 6.90 -2.59 10.87
CA ASN A 172 6.26 -3.87 10.55
C ASN A 172 5.19 -4.37 11.53
N ASP A 173 4.95 -3.68 12.65
CA ASP A 173 3.81 -4.02 13.49
C ASP A 173 2.50 -3.74 12.76
N TYR A 174 1.54 -4.64 12.95
CA TYR A 174 0.20 -4.54 12.41
C TYR A 174 -0.79 -4.33 13.55
N ILE A 175 -1.49 -3.21 13.48
CA ILE A 175 -2.39 -2.73 14.52
C ILE A 175 -3.81 -2.93 14.00
N VAL A 176 -4.63 -3.60 14.80
CA VAL A 176 -6.06 -3.80 14.54
C VAL A 176 -6.84 -3.09 15.63
N ILE A 177 -7.81 -2.30 15.22
CA ILE A 177 -8.72 -1.57 16.09
C ILE A 177 -10.14 -1.87 15.65
N ASP A 178 -10.94 -2.42 16.54
CA ASP A 178 -12.34 -2.72 16.26
C ASP A 178 -13.16 -1.44 16.13
N GLU A 179 -14.24 -1.51 15.36
CA GLU A 179 -15.20 -0.42 15.22
C GLU A 179 -15.61 0.20 16.56
N ASN A 180 -15.84 1.51 16.56
CA ASN A 180 -16.25 2.33 17.71
C ASN A 180 -15.29 2.29 18.90
N THR A 181 -14.07 1.79 18.73
CA THR A 181 -13.03 1.88 19.75
C THR A 181 -12.39 3.27 19.73
N SER A 182 -12.39 3.94 20.88
CA SER A 182 -11.59 5.16 21.08
C SER A 182 -10.15 4.78 21.39
N PHE A 183 -9.20 5.36 20.67
CA PHE A 183 -7.78 5.13 20.88
C PHE A 183 -6.96 6.37 20.57
N LYS A 184 -5.72 6.36 21.04
CA LYS A 184 -4.74 7.42 20.87
C LYS A 184 -3.45 6.85 20.31
N ILE A 185 -2.90 7.53 19.30
CA ILE A 185 -1.56 7.28 18.77
C ILE A 185 -0.65 8.43 19.20
N GLU A 186 0.44 8.09 19.86
CA GLU A 186 1.50 9.03 20.27
C GLU A 186 2.80 8.64 19.58
N THR A 187 3.32 9.49 18.70
CA THR A 187 4.54 9.19 17.95
C THR A 187 5.78 9.53 18.77
N LYS A 188 6.76 8.63 18.79
CA LYS A 188 8.09 8.84 19.41
C LYS A 188 9.13 9.29 18.40
N THR A 189 8.96 8.91 17.14
CA THR A 189 9.73 9.35 15.98
C THR A 189 8.78 9.84 14.89
N GLU A 190 9.30 10.43 13.82
CA GLU A 190 8.51 10.53 12.59
C GLU A 190 8.00 9.14 12.19
N THR A 191 6.70 9.05 11.92
CA THR A 191 5.99 7.78 11.80
C THR A 191 5.21 7.75 10.50
N LYS A 192 5.29 6.62 9.78
CA LYS A 192 4.49 6.37 8.58
C LYS A 192 3.55 5.20 8.83
N LEU A 193 2.24 5.46 8.76
CA LEU A 193 1.21 4.43 8.87
C LEU A 193 0.54 4.19 7.53
N TYR A 194 0.41 2.94 7.13
CA TYR A 194 -0.40 2.52 5.98
C TYR A 194 -1.75 2.00 6.47
N THR A 195 -2.84 2.42 5.85
CA THR A 195 -4.18 1.88 6.11
C THR A 195 -5.00 1.77 4.83
N VAL A 196 -5.90 0.78 4.80
CA VAL A 196 -6.83 0.54 3.69
C VAL A 196 -8.25 0.52 4.20
N LYS A 197 -9.17 1.12 3.44
CA LYS A 197 -10.61 1.03 3.66
C LYS A 197 -11.26 0.42 2.43
N ILE A 198 -11.78 -0.79 2.56
CA ILE A 198 -12.59 -1.41 1.51
C ILE A 198 -13.97 -0.74 1.53
N ARG A 199 -14.43 -0.24 0.38
CA ARG A 199 -15.78 0.30 0.24
C ARG A 199 -16.66 -0.85 -0.25
N THR A 200 -17.49 -1.38 0.65
CA THR A 200 -18.55 -2.34 0.32
C THR A 200 -19.74 -1.66 -0.30
#